data_AF-A0AAN6WPV3-F1
#
_entry.id   AF-A0AAN6WPV3-F1
#
_cell.length_a   1.000
_cell.length_b   1.000
_cell.length_c   1.000
_cell.angle_alpha   90.00
_cell.angle_beta   90.00
_cell.angle_gamma   90.00
#
_symmetry.space_group_name_H-M   'P 1'
#
loop_
_entity.id
_entity.type
_entity.pdbx_description
1 polymer ?
#
loop_
_entity_poly.entity_id
_entity_poly.type
_entity_poly.pdbx_seq_one_letter_code
_entity_poly.pdbx_strand_id
1 'polypeptide(L)'
;MKLDHTIHPHASEKSILEIEEEIFNNCISKKVLIARGSWFQAEHDKPLEGLYFRATYAAATEENMTEAIRRLGEAVRESYGMK
;
A
#
# COMPACT_ATOMS: atom_id res chain seq x y z
N MET A 1 6.97 3.44 3.15
CA MET A 1 6.45 2.42 4.09
C MET A 1 6.69 1.06 3.48
N LYS A 2 7.31 0.13 4.21
CA LYS A 2 7.51 -1.26 3.79
C LYS A 2 6.41 -2.12 4.41
N LEU A 3 5.80 -3.01 3.63
CA LEU A 3 4.87 -4.02 4.12
C LEU A 3 5.47 -5.41 3.90
N ASP A 4 5.24 -6.31 4.85
CA ASP A 4 5.61 -7.71 4.68
C ASP A 4 4.54 -8.41 3.86
N HIS A 5 4.83 -8.71 2.59
CA HIS A 5 3.89 -9.38 1.71
C HIS A 5 3.75 -10.88 2.03
N THR A 6 4.70 -11.48 2.77
CA THR A 6 4.72 -12.93 3.03
C THR A 6 3.65 -13.37 4.03
N ILE A 7 3.18 -12.46 4.87
CA ILE A 7 2.11 -12.70 5.86
C ILE A 7 0.71 -12.36 5.31
N HIS A 8 0.61 -11.96 4.03
CA HIS A 8 -0.69 -11.66 3.42
C HIS A 8 -1.53 -12.94 3.27
N PRO A 9 -2.86 -12.92 3.52
CA PRO A 9 -3.70 -14.12 3.41
C PRO A 9 -3.62 -14.84 2.07
N HIS A 10 -3.34 -14.09 0.99
CA HIS A 10 -3.22 -14.60 -0.37
C HIS A 10 -1.76 -14.64 -0.87
N ALA A 11 -0.75 -14.64 0.01
CA ALA A 11 0.66 -14.58 -0.39
C ALA A 11 1.13 -15.75 -1.27
N SER A 12 0.47 -16.92 -1.18
CA SER A 12 0.75 -18.08 -2.03
C SER A 12 0.07 -18.04 -3.40
N GLU A 13 -0.95 -17.20 -3.56
CA GLU A 13 -1.81 -17.17 -4.75
C GLU A 13 -1.60 -15.91 -5.59
N LYS A 14 -1.33 -14.77 -4.93
CA LYS A 14 -1.15 -13.47 -5.57
C LYS A 14 0.32 -13.07 -5.60
N SER A 15 0.72 -12.48 -6.72
CA SER A 15 1.99 -11.78 -6.85
C SER A 15 2.03 -10.53 -5.97
N ILE A 16 3.25 -10.02 -5.71
CA ILE A 16 3.46 -8.75 -4.97
C ILE A 16 2.70 -7.60 -5.66
N LEU A 17 2.64 -7.58 -6.99
CA LEU A 17 1.95 -6.54 -7.76
C LEU A 17 0.43 -6.58 -7.57
N GLU A 18 -0.17 -7.77 -7.51
CA GLU A 18 -1.60 -7.94 -7.27
C GLU A 18 -1.98 -7.53 -5.84
N ILE A 19 -1.15 -7.88 -4.85
CA ILE A 19 -1.33 -7.44 -3.46
C ILE A 19 -1.18 -5.91 -3.36
N GLU A 20 -0.17 -5.34 -4.03
CA GLU A 20 0.03 -3.90 -4.06
C GLU A 20 -1.18 -3.16 -4.67
N GLU A 21 -1.73 -3.68 -5.75
CA GLU A 21 -2.88 -3.11 -6.43
C GLU A 21 -4.16 -3.20 -5.61
N GLU A 22 -4.39 -4.33 -4.93
CA GLU A 22 -5.50 -4.51 -3.99
C GLU A 22 -5.45 -3.45 -2.88
N ILE A 23 -4.30 -3.31 -2.21
CA ILE A 23 -4.12 -2.32 -1.14
C ILE A 23 -4.30 -0.89 -1.67
N PHE A 24 -3.78 -0.60 -2.86
CA PHE A 24 -3.94 0.71 -3.51
C PHE A 24 -5.42 1.04 -3.78
N ASN A 25 -6.19 0.08 -4.31
CA ASN A 25 -7.62 0.26 -4.55
C ASN A 25 -8.41 0.43 -3.24
N ASN A 26 -8.03 -0.30 -2.18
CA ASN A 26 -8.61 -0.14 -0.84
C ASN A 26 -8.29 1.24 -0.23
N CYS A 27 -7.11 1.79 -0.49
CA CYS A 27 -6.77 3.15 -0.09
C CYS A 27 -7.66 4.19 -0.79
N ILE A 28 -7.87 4.03 -2.10
CA ILE A 28 -8.76 4.91 -2.88
C ILE A 28 -10.19 4.87 -2.35
N SER A 29 -10.74 3.67 -2.09
CA SER A 29 -12.11 3.52 -1.57
C SER A 29 -12.28 4.20 -0.20
N LYS A 30 -11.23 4.20 0.62
CA LYS A 30 -11.17 4.91 1.91
C LYS A 30 -10.77 6.38 1.80
N LYS A 31 -10.65 6.94 0.58
CA LYS A 31 -10.31 8.34 0.32
C LYS A 31 -8.93 8.74 0.88
N VAL A 32 -7.92 7.89 0.66
CA VAL A 32 -6.51 8.22 0.87
C VAL A 32 -5.70 7.85 -0.38
N LEU A 33 -4.83 8.75 -0.82
CA LEU A 33 -3.98 8.54 -2.00
C LEU A 33 -2.52 8.34 -1.57
N ILE A 34 -1.93 7.26 -2.06
CA ILE A 34 -0.52 6.90 -1.90
C ILE A 34 0.04 6.47 -3.25
N ALA A 35 1.35 6.53 -3.44
CA ALA A 35 1.97 5.99 -4.66
C ALA A 35 2.46 4.56 -4.45
N ARG A 36 2.17 3.69 -5.42
CA ARG A 36 2.68 2.31 -5.51
C ARG A 36 4.21 2.34 -5.60
N GLY A 37 4.88 1.46 -4.86
CA GLY A 37 6.34 1.33 -4.85
C GLY A 37 6.88 0.83 -6.18
N SER A 38 6.13 -0.06 -6.85
CA SER A 38 6.48 -0.60 -8.17
C SER A 38 6.65 0.48 -9.25
N TRP A 39 6.00 1.64 -9.12
CA TRP A 39 6.17 2.78 -10.02
C TRP A 39 7.56 3.42 -9.96
N PHE A 40 8.33 3.13 -8.91
CA PHE A 40 9.67 3.65 -8.69
C PHE A 40 10.76 2.60 -8.97
N GLN A 41 10.39 1.43 -9.50
CA GLN A 41 11.36 0.41 -9.90
C GLN A 41 12.05 0.85 -11.19
N ALA A 42 13.39 0.95 -11.16
CA ALA A 42 14.18 1.35 -12.33
C ALA A 42 14.24 0.26 -13.40
N GLU A 43 14.31 -1.01 -13.00
CA GLU A 43 14.41 -2.17 -13.89
C GLU A 43 13.11 -2.98 -13.83
N HIS A 44 12.19 -2.74 -14.76
CA HIS A 44 10.87 -3.38 -14.78
C HIS A 44 10.91 -4.90 -15.01
N ASP A 45 12.02 -5.41 -15.55
CA ASP A 45 12.19 -6.83 -15.88
C ASP A 45 12.61 -7.67 -14.67
N LYS A 46 13.02 -7.01 -13.57
CA LYS A 46 13.46 -7.68 -12.36
C LYS A 46 12.28 -7.91 -11.39
N PRO A 47 12.28 -9.02 -10.63
CA PRO A 47 11.32 -9.22 -9.56
C PRO A 47 11.39 -8.09 -8.53
N LEU A 48 10.24 -7.70 -7.98
CA LEU A 48 10.18 -6.78 -6.84
C LEU A 48 10.80 -7.44 -5.61
N GLU A 49 11.75 -6.76 -4.97
CA GLU A 49 12.38 -7.23 -3.72
C GLU A 49 11.46 -7.09 -2.50
N GLY A 50 10.37 -6.35 -2.63
CA GLY A 50 9.40 -6.17 -1.56
C GLY A 50 8.24 -5.27 -1.94
N LEU A 51 7.32 -5.12 -0.99
CA LEU A 51 6.13 -4.30 -1.13
C LEU A 51 6.32 -2.97 -0.42
N TYR A 52 6.24 -1.88 -1.18
CA TYR A 52 6.48 -0.53 -0.67
C TYR A 52 5.38 0.43 -1.13
N PHE A 53 5.09 1.42 -0.29
CA PHE A 53 4.25 2.56 -0.64
C PHE A 53 4.92 3.87 -0.26
N ARG A 54 4.75 4.89 -1.10
CA ARG A 54 5.19 6.27 -0.82
C ARG A 54 3.98 7.12 -0.43
N ALA A 55 4.03 7.66 0.78
CA ALA A 55 3.13 8.71 1.25
C ALA A 55 3.90 10.03 1.33
N THR A 56 3.25 11.15 0.97
CA THR A 56 3.83 12.49 1.07
C THR A 56 3.06 13.31 2.11
N TYR A 57 3.81 14.08 2.91
CA TYR A 57 3.27 14.99 3.91
C TYR A 57 3.14 16.43 3.38
N ALA A 58 3.66 16.70 2.18
CA ALA A 58 3.64 18.04 1.59
C ALA A 58 2.28 18.43 0.97
N ALA A 59 1.41 17.45 0.72
CA ALA A 59 0.16 17.66 -0.05
C ALA A 59 -1.08 17.91 0.81
N ALA A 60 -0.98 17.78 2.14
CA ALA A 60 -2.11 17.84 3.07
C ALA A 60 -1.78 18.71 4.29
N THR A 61 -2.82 19.29 4.89
CA THR A 61 -2.71 19.96 6.20
C THR A 61 -2.46 18.93 7.30
N GLU A 62 -2.00 19.38 8.47
CA GLU A 62 -1.69 18.51 9.61
C GLU A 62 -2.85 17.62 10.05
N GLU A 63 -4.06 18.19 10.14
CA GLU A 63 -5.27 17.45 10.53
C GLU A 63 -5.60 16.38 9.48
N ASN A 64 -5.48 16.73 8.20
CA ASN A 64 -5.74 15.81 7.10
C ASN A 64 -4.68 14.71 7.01
N MET A 65 -3.44 14.97 7.41
CA MET A 65 -2.39 13.94 7.47
C MET A 65 -2.74 12.86 8.49
N THR A 66 -3.21 13.24 9.67
CA THR A 66 -3.61 12.28 10.71
C THR A 66 -4.73 11.37 10.22
N GLU A 67 -5.77 11.96 9.62
CA GLU A 67 -6.89 11.20 9.06
C GLU A 67 -6.48 10.33 7.86
N ALA A 68 -5.57 10.80 7.00
CA ALA A 68 -5.05 10.03 5.88
C ALA A 68 -4.27 8.79 6.36
N ILE A 69 -3.40 8.94 7.38
CA ILE A 69 -2.66 7.81 7.96
C ILE A 69 -3.61 6.82 8.66
N ARG A 70 -4.66 7.30 9.32
CA ARG A 70 -5.72 6.44 9.90
C ARG A 70 -6.37 5.56 8.82
N ARG A 71 -6.83 6.17 7.73
CA ARG A 71 -7.46 5.49 6.58
C ARG A 71 -6.51 4.51 5.89
N LEU A 72 -5.23 4.89 5.75
CA LEU A 72 -4.19 4.00 5.22
C LEU A 72 -4.03 2.76 6.09
N GLY A 73 -3.97 2.94 7.41
CA GLY A 73 -3.88 1.82 8.35
C GLY A 73 -5.10 0.89 8.29
N GLU A 74 -6.31 1.43 8.10
CA GLU A 74 -7.51 0.63 7.89
C GLU A 74 -7.47 -0.17 6.59
N ALA A 75 -7.05 0.46 5.48
CA ALA A 75 -6.93 -0.23 4.18
C ALA A 75 -5.93 -1.39 4.25
N VAL A 76 -4.79 -1.19 4.92
CA VAL A 76 -3.78 -2.24 5.11
C VAL A 76 -4.32 -3.35 5.99
N ARG A 77 -4.89 -3.04 7.16
CA ARG A 77 -5.44 -4.08 8.05
C ARG A 77 -6.50 -4.93 7.37
N GLU A 78 -7.41 -4.29 6.64
CA GLU A 78 -8.46 -4.98 5.89
C GLU A 78 -7.88 -5.93 4.84
N SER A 79 -6.89 -5.49 4.04
CA SER A 79 -6.21 -6.35 3.06
C SER A 79 -5.53 -7.56 3.72
N TYR A 80 -4.96 -7.37 4.91
CA TYR A 80 -4.32 -8.45 5.68
C TYR A 80 -5.29 -9.28 6.52
N GLY A 81 -6.61 -9.07 6.41
CA GLY A 81 -7.62 -9.81 7.17
C GLY A 81 -7.65 -9.49 8.67
N MET A 82 -7.05 -8.38 9.09
CA MET A 82 -7.03 -7.91 10.47
C MET A 82 -8.26 -7.03 10.72
N LYS A 83 -9.06 -7.40 11.73
CA LYS A 83 -10.19 -6.60 12.22
C LYS A 83 -9.74 -5.58 13.26
#